data_AF-A0A3S1KDM7-F1
#
_entry.id   AF-A0A3S1KDM7-F1
#
_cell.length_a   1.000
_cell.length_b   1.000
_cell.length_c   1.000
_cell.angle_alpha   90.00
_cell.angle_beta   90.00
_cell.angle_gamma   90.00
#
_symmetry.space_group_name_H-M   'P 1'
#
loop_
_entity.id
_entity.type
_entity.pdbx_description
1 polymer ?
#
loop_
_entity_poly.entity_id
_entity_poly.type
_entity_poly.pdbx_seq_one_letter_code
_entity_poly.pdbx_strand_id
1 'polypeptide(L)'
;VVAVAIPLVLAITFVTMEYFGISLQRISLGALIIALGLLVDDAMIAVEMMISRMEEGHDKISAATYAYTSTAFPMLTGTLVTIAGFVPVGFAKSGAGEYCFSLFAVVAIALVVSWVVAVLFTPLTGVALLPDRIKGHGSHQPSRIARGFQTLLEMAMRAKWIVLSATAGLFALSAVAMGFVGQEFFPKSDRPEVMLDLTLPRTASIKSTDAVVERVEKLLAADPDIDHWSFYVGQGAVRFYLPLDAQLANDFFAQAVVVTKGHAVRQAVIDRLEKELATGFDDVMARVTPLELGPPVGWPLKFRVSGPDPDKTRSLAQQFAQVLGSDAAVRNINYDWNEPAKVIKVDVDQDRARALGISSQQLSETINAVLSGSKITQMRDDTYLVDIVARAVESERASIDTLRGLTISASGGRRVPLEQVAKLSYQTEPPLIWRRGRLPTVTVQGDVAPGENATSVTRRLENAIAAFKAELPARYSVE
;
A
#
# COMPACT_ATOMS: atom_id res chain seq x y z
N VAL A 1 -25.69 15.27 -33.61
CA VAL A 1 -25.95 13.83 -33.41
C VAL A 1 -24.98 13.25 -32.38
N VAL A 2 -23.68 13.12 -32.70
CA VAL A 2 -22.67 12.53 -31.80
C VAL A 2 -22.62 13.16 -30.40
N ALA A 3 -22.61 14.49 -30.31
CA ALA A 3 -22.58 15.19 -29.01
C ALA A 3 -23.78 14.89 -28.08
N VAL A 4 -24.94 14.52 -28.66
CA VAL A 4 -26.15 14.16 -27.89
C VAL A 4 -26.09 12.71 -27.39
N ALA A 5 -25.36 11.84 -28.08
CA ALA A 5 -25.19 10.45 -27.68
C ALA A 5 -24.31 10.30 -26.42
N ILE A 6 -23.35 11.20 -26.22
CA ILE A 6 -22.40 11.14 -25.10
C ILE A 6 -23.10 11.20 -23.73
N PRO A 7 -23.94 12.22 -23.41
CA PRO A 7 -24.64 12.26 -22.12
C PRO A 7 -25.56 11.06 -21.90
N LEU A 8 -26.15 10.51 -22.96
CA LEU A 8 -27.02 9.34 -22.88
C LEU A 8 -26.24 8.09 -22.45
N VAL A 9 -25.07 7.84 -23.05
CA VAL A 9 -24.19 6.73 -22.66
C VAL A 9 -23.73 6.88 -21.22
N LEU A 10 -23.33 8.09 -20.81
CA LEU A 10 -22.91 8.36 -19.43
C LEU A 10 -24.04 8.14 -18.43
N ALA A 11 -25.25 8.61 -18.72
CA ALA A 11 -26.41 8.42 -17.84
C ALA A 11 -26.74 6.93 -17.64
N ILE A 12 -26.79 6.15 -18.73
CA ILE A 12 -27.04 4.71 -18.64
C ILE A 12 -25.89 4.00 -17.90
N THR A 13 -24.65 4.42 -18.13
CA THR A 13 -23.47 3.88 -17.43
C THR A 13 -23.58 4.14 -15.93
N PHE A 14 -23.95 5.35 -15.50
CA PHE A 14 -24.12 5.67 -14.08
C PHE A 14 -25.25 4.86 -13.41
N VAL A 15 -26.39 4.71 -14.06
CA VAL A 15 -27.49 3.86 -13.55
C VAL A 15 -27.03 2.41 -13.42
N THR A 16 -26.27 1.91 -14.40
CA THR A 16 -25.73 0.55 -14.36
C THR A 16 -24.69 0.39 -13.25
N MET A 17 -23.83 1.39 -13.05
CA MET A 17 -22.88 1.43 -11.93
C MET A 17 -23.58 1.40 -10.58
N GLU A 18 -24.65 2.18 -10.42
CA GLU A 18 -25.47 2.19 -9.20
C GLU A 18 -26.08 0.80 -8.92
N TYR A 19 -26.63 0.15 -9.96
CA TYR A 19 -27.17 -1.20 -9.85
C TYR A 19 -26.12 -2.24 -9.39
N PHE A 20 -24.89 -2.14 -9.87
CA PHE A 20 -23.78 -3.02 -9.48
C PHE A 20 -23.02 -2.56 -8.22
N GLY A 21 -23.45 -1.48 -7.56
CA GLY A 21 -22.78 -0.94 -6.37
C GLY A 21 -21.38 -0.37 -6.63
N ILE A 22 -21.07 0.01 -7.87
CA ILE A 22 -19.76 0.55 -8.26
C ILE A 22 -19.75 2.05 -7.94
N SER A 23 -19.02 2.42 -6.89
CA SER A 23 -18.89 3.81 -6.45
C SER A 23 -18.04 4.65 -7.41
N LEU A 24 -18.34 5.95 -7.44
CA LEU A 24 -17.59 6.92 -8.22
C LEU A 24 -16.35 7.39 -7.43
N GLN A 25 -15.18 6.99 -7.91
CA GLN A 25 -13.86 7.29 -7.37
C GLN A 25 -12.87 7.64 -8.49
N ARG A 26 -11.64 8.03 -8.12
CA ARG A 26 -10.60 8.46 -9.08
C ARG A 26 -10.39 7.46 -10.24
N ILE A 27 -10.38 6.16 -9.95
CA ILE A 27 -10.16 5.10 -10.95
C ILE A 27 -11.35 4.94 -11.88
N SER A 28 -12.57 4.88 -11.33
CA SER A 28 -13.78 4.77 -12.15
C SER A 28 -14.00 6.03 -13.01
N LEU A 29 -13.62 7.22 -12.51
CA LEU A 29 -13.59 8.45 -13.30
C LEU A 29 -12.56 8.38 -14.44
N GLY A 30 -11.35 7.90 -14.15
CA GLY A 30 -10.33 7.66 -15.18
C GLY A 30 -10.81 6.66 -16.23
N ALA A 31 -11.50 5.60 -15.81
CA ALA A 31 -12.10 4.61 -16.68
C ALA A 31 -13.18 5.21 -17.59
N LEU A 32 -14.01 6.12 -17.08
CA LEU A 32 -14.99 6.87 -17.88
C LEU A 32 -14.32 7.78 -18.92
N ILE A 33 -13.19 8.42 -18.59
CA ILE A 33 -12.43 9.25 -19.53
C ILE A 33 -11.87 8.39 -20.67
N ILE A 34 -11.30 7.22 -20.35
CA ILE A 34 -10.80 6.27 -21.36
C ILE A 34 -11.96 5.78 -22.23
N ALA A 35 -13.07 5.36 -21.60
CA ALA A 35 -14.25 4.91 -22.31
C ALA A 35 -14.87 6.02 -23.17
N LEU A 36 -14.76 7.29 -22.76
CA LEU A 36 -15.24 8.44 -23.54
C LEU A 36 -14.53 8.57 -24.89
N GLY A 37 -13.22 8.33 -24.93
CA GLY A 37 -12.48 8.33 -26.19
C GLY A 37 -12.97 7.23 -27.15
N LEU A 38 -13.24 6.04 -26.60
CA LEU A 38 -13.67 4.87 -27.36
C LEU A 38 -15.15 4.93 -27.77
N LEU A 39 -16.03 5.53 -26.94
CA LEU A 39 -17.47 5.58 -27.22
C LEU A 39 -17.84 6.58 -28.32
N VAL A 40 -17.08 7.68 -28.43
CA VAL A 40 -17.33 8.72 -29.44
C VAL A 40 -17.04 8.19 -30.84
N ASP A 41 -16.06 7.29 -30.96
CA ASP A 41 -15.65 6.67 -32.22
C ASP A 41 -16.80 5.86 -32.84
N ASP A 42 -17.45 5.00 -32.05
CA ASP A 42 -18.58 4.19 -32.49
C ASP A 42 -19.73 5.05 -33.06
N ALA A 43 -20.11 6.10 -32.32
CA ALA A 43 -21.16 7.02 -32.76
C ALA A 43 -20.72 7.83 -33.99
N MET A 44 -19.44 8.19 -34.11
CA MET A 44 -18.92 8.92 -35.27
C MET A 44 -18.97 8.06 -36.53
N ILE A 45 -18.50 6.80 -36.47
CA ILE A 45 -18.50 5.88 -37.60
C ILE A 45 -19.93 5.65 -38.11
N ALA A 46 -20.90 5.45 -37.21
CA ALA A 46 -22.29 5.29 -37.59
C ALA A 46 -22.83 6.54 -38.32
N VAL A 47 -22.52 7.75 -37.85
CA VAL A 47 -22.92 9.01 -38.51
C VAL A 47 -22.20 9.20 -39.84
N GLU A 48 -20.90 8.92 -39.93
CA GLU A 48 -20.11 9.05 -41.15
C GLU A 48 -20.63 8.12 -42.24
N MET A 49 -20.97 6.87 -41.89
CA MET A 49 -21.57 5.92 -42.82
C MET A 49 -22.95 6.37 -43.32
N MET A 50 -23.76 6.99 -42.46
CA MET A 50 -25.03 7.59 -42.88
C MET A 50 -24.79 8.76 -43.84
N ILE A 51 -23.89 9.67 -43.50
CA ILE A 51 -23.56 10.85 -44.32
C ILE A 51 -23.03 10.41 -45.69
N SER A 52 -22.08 9.47 -45.73
CA SER A 52 -21.51 8.93 -46.96
C SER A 52 -22.58 8.34 -47.88
N ARG A 53 -23.52 7.54 -47.34
CA ARG A 53 -24.64 7.02 -48.12
C ARG A 53 -25.62 8.09 -48.61
N MET A 54 -25.83 9.14 -47.81
CA MET A 54 -26.66 10.28 -48.23
C MET A 54 -25.97 11.11 -49.33
N GLU A 55 -24.64 11.22 -49.32
CA GLU A 55 -23.85 11.84 -50.39
C GLU A 55 -23.91 11.03 -51.71
N GLU A 56 -23.99 9.70 -51.62
CA GLU A 56 -24.23 8.80 -52.75
C GLU A 56 -25.67 8.87 -53.31
N GLY A 57 -26.55 9.64 -52.67
CA GLY A 57 -27.91 9.93 -53.14
C GLY A 57 -29.02 9.09 -52.50
N HIS A 58 -28.73 8.30 -51.47
CA HIS A 58 -29.75 7.58 -50.70
C HIS A 58 -30.55 8.52 -49.78
N ASP A 59 -31.82 8.18 -49.53
CA ASP A 59 -32.64 8.89 -48.55
C ASP A 59 -32.19 8.59 -47.11
N LYS A 60 -32.56 9.47 -46.17
CA LYS A 60 -32.19 9.37 -44.75
C LYS A 60 -32.53 8.02 -44.11
N ILE A 61 -33.70 7.46 -44.42
CA ILE A 61 -34.18 6.22 -43.78
C ILE A 61 -33.39 5.04 -44.32
N SER A 62 -33.16 4.99 -45.64
CA SER A 62 -32.30 3.99 -46.24
C SER A 62 -30.85 4.09 -45.76
N ALA A 63 -30.31 5.30 -45.62
CA ALA A 63 -28.96 5.53 -45.10
C ALA A 63 -28.82 5.08 -43.63
N ALA A 64 -29.81 5.36 -42.79
CA ALA A 64 -29.87 4.90 -41.41
C ALA A 64 -29.95 3.37 -41.30
N THR A 65 -30.79 2.74 -42.12
CA THR A 65 -30.94 1.29 -42.18
C THR A 65 -29.65 0.62 -42.67
N TYR A 66 -29.01 1.21 -43.68
CA TYR A 66 -27.74 0.74 -44.21
C TYR A 66 -26.63 0.82 -43.17
N ALA A 67 -26.51 1.94 -42.46
CA ALA A 67 -25.54 2.10 -41.37
C ALA A 67 -25.72 0.99 -40.33
N TYR A 68 -26.94 0.73 -39.86
CA TYR A 68 -27.22 -0.38 -38.95
C TYR A 68 -26.77 -1.74 -39.53
N THR A 69 -27.25 -2.11 -40.72
CA THR A 69 -26.97 -3.43 -41.31
C THR A 69 -25.49 -3.66 -41.63
N SER A 70 -24.73 -2.59 -41.89
CA SER A 70 -23.34 -2.69 -42.33
C SER A 70 -22.32 -2.52 -41.19
N THR A 71 -22.62 -1.69 -40.18
CA THR A 71 -21.66 -1.40 -39.11
C THR A 71 -21.98 -2.07 -37.77
N ALA A 72 -23.24 -2.46 -37.51
CA ALA A 72 -23.62 -2.95 -36.18
C ALA A 72 -22.81 -4.17 -35.71
N PHE A 73 -22.61 -5.16 -36.59
CA PHE A 73 -21.87 -6.37 -36.24
C PHE A 73 -20.34 -6.14 -36.16
N PRO A 74 -19.68 -5.47 -37.15
CA PRO A 74 -18.28 -5.11 -37.03
C PRO A 74 -17.96 -4.31 -35.76
N MET A 75 -18.79 -3.32 -35.42
CA MET A 75 -18.62 -2.51 -34.19
C MET A 75 -18.77 -3.37 -32.92
N LEU A 76 -19.73 -4.30 -32.89
CA LEU A 76 -19.87 -5.22 -31.75
C LEU A 76 -18.61 -6.08 -31.56
N THR A 77 -18.07 -6.62 -32.66
CA THR A 77 -16.86 -7.44 -32.58
C THR A 77 -15.66 -6.63 -32.10
N GLY A 78 -15.51 -5.38 -32.58
CA GLY A 78 -14.47 -4.47 -32.13
C GLY A 78 -14.58 -4.14 -30.64
N THR A 79 -15.77 -3.77 -30.16
CA THR A 79 -15.99 -3.45 -28.75
C THR A 79 -15.75 -4.66 -27.84
N LEU A 80 -16.20 -5.85 -28.22
CA LEU A 80 -15.94 -7.08 -27.47
C LEU A 80 -14.45 -7.44 -27.42
N VAL A 81 -13.70 -7.24 -28.51
CA VAL A 81 -12.24 -7.44 -28.53
C VAL A 81 -11.54 -6.45 -27.60
N THR A 82 -11.96 -5.17 -27.61
CA THR A 82 -11.43 -4.17 -26.68
C THR A 82 -11.73 -4.56 -25.23
N ILE A 83 -12.96 -4.98 -24.91
CA ILE A 83 -13.33 -5.48 -23.57
C ILE A 83 -12.45 -6.68 -23.19
N ALA A 84 -12.25 -7.63 -24.10
CA ALA A 84 -11.40 -8.80 -23.88
C ALA A 84 -9.95 -8.42 -23.54
N GLY A 85 -9.43 -7.34 -24.13
CA GLY A 85 -8.12 -6.78 -23.78
C GLY A 85 -8.02 -6.29 -22.33
N PHE A 86 -9.13 -5.85 -21.72
CA PHE A 86 -9.19 -5.40 -20.32
C PHE A 86 -9.54 -6.52 -19.32
N VAL A 87 -10.01 -7.70 -19.78
CA VAL A 87 -10.37 -8.84 -18.92
C VAL A 87 -9.24 -9.26 -17.96
N PRO A 88 -7.97 -9.38 -18.38
CA PRO A 88 -6.89 -9.79 -17.46
C PRO A 88 -6.76 -8.90 -16.22
N VAL A 89 -7.07 -7.60 -16.36
CA VAL A 89 -7.01 -6.63 -15.25
C VAL A 89 -8.14 -6.87 -14.25
N GLY A 90 -9.36 -7.14 -14.71
CA GLY A 90 -10.53 -7.35 -13.85
C GLY A 90 -10.51 -8.66 -13.06
N PHE A 91 -9.79 -9.68 -13.55
CA PHE A 91 -9.72 -11.01 -12.93
C PHE A 91 -8.42 -11.26 -12.15
N ALA A 92 -7.56 -10.25 -12.02
CA ALA A 92 -6.34 -10.35 -11.22
C ALA A 92 -6.66 -10.52 -9.72
N LYS A 93 -6.32 -11.69 -9.16
CA LYS A 93 -6.50 -11.97 -7.72
C LYS A 93 -5.37 -11.37 -6.88
N SER A 94 -5.34 -10.05 -6.75
CA SER A 94 -4.36 -9.33 -5.94
C SER A 94 -4.96 -8.05 -5.36
N GLY A 95 -4.30 -7.43 -4.36
CA GLY A 95 -4.72 -6.11 -3.87
C GLY A 95 -4.69 -5.03 -4.96
N ALA A 96 -3.80 -5.17 -5.95
CA ALA A 96 -3.82 -4.32 -7.15
C ALA A 96 -5.05 -4.59 -8.03
N GLY A 97 -5.53 -5.84 -8.09
CA GLY A 97 -6.77 -6.20 -8.77
C GLY A 97 -8.01 -5.57 -8.14
N GLU A 98 -8.09 -5.50 -6.81
CA GLU A 98 -9.17 -4.78 -6.11
C GLU A 98 -9.21 -3.29 -6.50
N TYR A 99 -8.02 -2.67 -6.59
CA TYR A 99 -7.88 -1.29 -7.05
C TYR A 99 -8.33 -1.14 -8.52
N CYS A 100 -7.85 -2.02 -9.41
CA CYS A 100 -8.11 -1.93 -10.86
C CYS A 100 -9.45 -2.53 -11.32
N PHE A 101 -10.19 -3.22 -10.47
CA PHE A 101 -11.48 -3.85 -10.83
C PHE A 101 -12.50 -2.82 -11.33
N SER A 102 -12.58 -1.68 -10.65
CA SER A 102 -13.46 -0.57 -11.04
C SER A 102 -13.14 -0.04 -12.43
N LEU A 103 -11.88 -0.10 -12.87
CA LEU A 103 -11.49 0.29 -14.22
C LEU A 103 -12.09 -0.67 -15.26
N PHE A 104 -11.89 -1.97 -15.06
CA PHE A 104 -12.42 -2.99 -15.98
C PHE A 104 -13.95 -2.92 -16.07
N ALA A 105 -14.64 -2.91 -14.91
CA ALA A 105 -16.10 -2.95 -14.88
C ALA A 105 -16.70 -1.71 -15.56
N VAL A 106 -16.17 -0.52 -15.30
CA VAL A 106 -16.68 0.73 -15.88
C VAL A 106 -16.39 0.81 -17.38
N VAL A 107 -15.20 0.43 -17.84
CA VAL A 107 -14.89 0.38 -19.28
C VAL A 107 -15.80 -0.62 -19.99
N ALA A 108 -15.98 -1.83 -19.44
CA ALA A 108 -16.82 -2.85 -20.03
C ALA A 108 -18.30 -2.39 -20.13
N ILE A 109 -18.85 -1.84 -19.06
CA ILE A 109 -20.21 -1.30 -19.05
C ILE A 109 -20.33 -0.17 -20.07
N ALA A 110 -19.42 0.80 -20.04
CA ALA A 110 -19.48 1.97 -20.92
C ALA A 110 -19.36 1.60 -22.39
N LEU A 111 -18.51 0.63 -22.77
CA LEU A 111 -18.36 0.16 -24.14
C LEU A 111 -19.61 -0.60 -24.63
N VAL A 112 -20.18 -1.48 -23.80
CA VAL A 112 -21.41 -2.19 -24.17
C VAL A 112 -22.57 -1.21 -24.34
N VAL A 113 -22.72 -0.27 -23.41
CA VAL A 113 -23.74 0.78 -23.49
C VAL A 113 -23.50 1.68 -24.69
N SER A 114 -22.24 2.07 -24.96
CA SER A 114 -21.86 2.84 -26.15
C SER A 114 -22.34 2.17 -27.42
N TRP A 115 -22.03 0.88 -27.59
CA TRP A 115 -22.44 0.13 -28.76
C TRP A 115 -23.97 0.11 -28.92
N VAL A 116 -24.72 -0.15 -27.84
CA VAL A 116 -26.19 -0.13 -27.86
C VAL A 116 -26.71 1.24 -28.29
N VAL A 117 -26.14 2.33 -27.75
CA VAL A 117 -26.54 3.70 -28.10
C VAL A 117 -26.16 4.03 -29.54
N ALA A 118 -24.95 3.66 -29.98
CA ALA A 118 -24.45 3.92 -31.33
C ALA A 118 -25.26 3.18 -32.40
N VAL A 119 -25.73 1.98 -32.12
CA VAL A 119 -26.49 1.18 -33.08
C VAL A 119 -27.98 1.55 -33.10
N LEU A 120 -28.59 1.87 -31.95
CA LEU A 120 -30.03 2.13 -31.86
C LEU A 120 -30.39 3.62 -31.94
N PHE A 121 -29.68 4.47 -31.21
CA PHE A 121 -30.04 5.88 -31.05
C PHE A 121 -29.35 6.78 -32.08
N THR A 122 -28.12 6.48 -32.49
CA THR A 122 -27.41 7.31 -33.47
C THR A 122 -28.09 7.34 -34.84
N PRO A 123 -28.59 6.21 -35.41
CA PRO A 123 -29.33 6.28 -36.67
C PRO A 123 -30.65 7.04 -36.53
N LEU A 124 -31.38 6.84 -35.43
CA LEU A 124 -32.63 7.53 -35.14
C LEU A 124 -32.44 9.04 -35.01
N THR A 125 -31.46 9.47 -34.22
CA THR A 125 -31.12 10.89 -34.04
C THR A 125 -30.49 11.48 -35.30
N GLY A 126 -29.81 10.67 -36.10
CA GLY A 126 -29.32 11.02 -37.43
C GLY A 126 -30.45 11.39 -38.38
N VAL A 127 -31.51 10.57 -38.47
CA VAL A 127 -32.68 10.88 -39.31
C VAL A 127 -33.36 12.18 -38.86
N ALA A 128 -33.46 12.41 -37.55
CA ALA A 128 -34.11 13.58 -36.97
C ALA A 128 -33.31 14.88 -37.14
N LEU A 129 -31.99 14.85 -37.04
CA LEU A 129 -31.13 16.05 -36.99
C LEU A 129 -30.34 16.33 -38.28
N LEU A 130 -30.11 15.33 -39.14
CA LEU A 130 -29.41 15.54 -40.41
C LEU A 130 -30.32 16.28 -41.42
N PRO A 131 -29.76 17.05 -42.37
CA PRO A 131 -30.54 17.69 -43.44
C PRO A 131 -31.05 16.66 -44.47
N ASP A 132 -32.17 16.94 -45.15
CA ASP A 132 -32.84 16.02 -46.09
C ASP A 132 -31.99 15.59 -47.28
N ARG A 133 -31.05 16.43 -47.69
CA ARG A 133 -30.05 16.10 -48.69
C ARG A 133 -28.72 16.70 -48.29
N ILE A 134 -27.71 15.85 -48.23
CA ILE A 134 -26.33 16.29 -48.16
C ILE A 134 -25.86 16.31 -49.62
N LYS A 135 -25.50 17.49 -50.13
CA LYS A 135 -24.91 17.56 -51.47
C LYS A 135 -23.58 16.81 -51.39
N GLY A 136 -23.46 15.71 -52.14
CA GLY A 136 -22.18 15.02 -52.27
C GLY A 136 -21.10 16.01 -52.67
N HIS A 137 -19.99 16.00 -51.95
CA HIS A 137 -18.80 16.74 -52.34
C HIS A 137 -18.30 16.17 -53.68
N GLY A 138 -18.77 16.74 -54.79
CA GLY A 138 -18.41 16.30 -56.14
C GLY A 138 -16.89 16.31 -56.28
N SER A 139 -16.29 15.13 -56.45
CA SER A 139 -14.89 14.89 -56.85
C SER A 139 -13.94 16.07 -56.61
N HIS A 140 -13.72 16.46 -55.36
CA HIS A 140 -12.69 17.44 -55.06
C HIS A 140 -11.34 16.85 -55.48
N GLN A 141 -10.58 17.61 -56.28
CA GLN A 141 -9.17 17.29 -56.50
C GLN A 141 -8.52 16.97 -55.14
N PRO A 142 -7.75 15.87 -55.03
CA PRO A 142 -7.19 15.45 -53.76
C PRO A 142 -6.44 16.62 -53.11
N SER A 143 -6.80 16.92 -51.86
CA SER A 143 -6.17 17.97 -51.06
C SER A 143 -4.65 17.76 -51.06
N ARG A 144 -3.86 18.81 -50.77
CA ARG A 144 -2.39 18.67 -50.74
C ARG A 144 -1.95 17.55 -49.78
N ILE A 145 -2.72 17.32 -48.72
CA ILE A 145 -2.54 16.22 -47.76
C ILE A 145 -2.87 14.86 -48.41
N ALA A 146 -4.01 14.75 -49.10
CA ALA A 146 -4.40 13.53 -49.78
C ALA A 146 -3.41 13.12 -50.89
N ARG A 147 -2.90 14.09 -51.67
CA ARG A 147 -1.83 13.85 -52.67
C ARG A 147 -0.53 13.41 -52.01
N GLY A 148 -0.12 14.07 -50.93
CA GLY A 148 1.06 13.69 -50.15
C GLY A 148 0.96 12.24 -49.63
N PHE A 149 -0.20 11.89 -49.06
CA PHE A 149 -0.50 10.55 -48.59
C PHE A 149 -0.46 9.52 -49.72
N GLN A 150 -1.07 9.81 -50.88
CA GLN A 150 -1.01 8.94 -52.06
C GLN A 150 0.42 8.69 -52.53
N THR A 151 1.25 9.73 -52.66
CA THR A 151 2.67 9.55 -53.02
C THR A 151 3.46 8.74 -51.99
N LEU A 152 3.20 8.94 -50.69
CA LEU A 152 3.85 8.16 -49.63
C LEU A 152 3.42 6.69 -49.68
N LEU A 153 2.12 6.43 -49.89
CA LEU A 153 1.56 5.09 -50.02
C LEU A 153 2.16 4.36 -51.23
N GLU A 154 2.24 5.02 -52.38
CA GLU A 154 2.86 4.45 -53.57
C GLU A 154 4.35 4.14 -53.35
N MET A 155 5.10 5.02 -52.69
CA MET A 155 6.49 4.75 -52.31
C MET A 155 6.59 3.56 -51.34
N ALA A 156 5.74 3.50 -50.33
CA ALA A 156 5.73 2.41 -49.35
C ALA A 156 5.43 1.05 -50.02
N MET A 157 4.48 1.03 -50.95
CA MET A 157 4.13 -0.18 -51.72
C MET A 157 5.27 -0.62 -52.65
N ARG A 158 5.99 0.31 -53.29
CA ARG A 158 7.16 0.02 -54.13
C ARG A 158 8.34 -0.51 -53.30
N ALA A 159 8.51 -0.01 -52.08
CA ALA A 159 9.61 -0.34 -51.18
C ALA A 159 9.19 -1.28 -50.02
N LYS A 160 8.26 -2.21 -50.26
CA LYS A 160 7.64 -3.05 -49.21
C LYS A 160 8.63 -3.73 -48.25
N TRP A 161 9.76 -4.23 -48.74
CA TRP A 161 10.78 -4.87 -47.90
C TRP A 161 11.56 -3.88 -47.03
N ILE A 162 11.75 -2.64 -47.50
CA ILE A 162 12.37 -1.58 -46.70
C ILE A 162 11.40 -1.18 -45.59
N VAL A 163 10.11 -1.03 -45.89
CA VAL A 163 9.09 -0.69 -44.90
C VAL A 163 8.98 -1.78 -43.83
N LEU A 164 8.90 -3.05 -44.24
CA LEU A 164 8.90 -4.19 -43.31
C LEU A 164 10.15 -4.23 -42.43
N SER A 165 11.34 -4.10 -43.02
CA SER A 165 12.61 -4.09 -42.27
C SER A 165 12.73 -2.88 -41.35
N ALA A 166 12.30 -1.70 -41.78
CA ALA A 166 12.29 -0.50 -40.95
C ALA A 166 11.33 -0.64 -39.77
N THR A 167 10.16 -1.24 -39.99
CA THR A 167 9.17 -1.52 -38.94
C THR A 167 9.73 -2.52 -37.93
N ALA A 168 10.34 -3.61 -38.40
CA ALA A 168 11.00 -4.60 -37.56
C ALA A 168 12.19 -4.01 -36.79
N GLY A 169 12.99 -3.14 -37.42
CA GLY A 169 14.11 -2.44 -36.80
C GLY A 169 13.65 -1.47 -35.72
N LEU A 170 12.60 -0.68 -35.97
CA LEU A 170 11.99 0.22 -34.99
C LEU A 170 11.39 -0.55 -33.82
N PHE A 171 10.77 -1.71 -34.07
CA PHE A 171 10.24 -2.58 -33.03
C PHE A 171 11.36 -3.20 -32.17
N ALA A 172 12.45 -3.65 -32.78
CA ALA A 172 13.62 -4.14 -32.05
C ALA A 172 14.25 -3.02 -31.20
N LEU A 173 14.35 -1.81 -31.76
CA LEU A 173 14.86 -0.64 -31.05
C LEU A 173 13.97 -0.27 -29.86
N SER A 174 12.64 -0.30 -30.02
CA SER A 174 11.71 0.00 -28.92
C SER A 174 11.78 -1.06 -27.81
N ALA A 175 11.95 -2.35 -28.16
CA ALA A 175 12.15 -3.42 -27.19
C ALA A 175 13.44 -3.24 -26.38
N VAL A 176 14.55 -2.82 -27.03
CA VAL A 176 15.81 -2.50 -26.33
C VAL A 176 15.64 -1.26 -25.45
N ALA A 177 15.00 -0.20 -25.95
CA ALA A 177 14.75 1.03 -25.21
C ALA A 177 13.89 0.79 -23.95
N MET A 178 12.94 -0.16 -24.00
CA MET A 178 12.09 -0.52 -22.88
C MET A 178 12.88 -1.03 -21.67
N GLY A 179 14.06 -1.63 -21.88
CA GLY A 179 14.94 -2.09 -20.80
C GLY A 179 15.52 -0.97 -19.93
N PHE A 180 15.53 0.28 -20.44
CA PHE A 180 16.03 1.46 -19.71
C PHE A 180 14.93 2.24 -18.99
N VAL A 181 13.67 1.88 -19.19
CA VAL A 181 12.54 2.57 -18.54
C VAL A 181 12.38 2.03 -17.12
N GLY A 182 12.47 2.93 -16.14
CA GLY A 182 12.21 2.60 -14.73
C GLY A 182 10.78 2.09 -14.54
N GLN A 183 10.62 1.02 -13.75
CA GLN A 183 9.33 0.45 -13.43
C GLN A 183 8.90 0.88 -12.04
N GLU A 184 7.81 1.63 -11.95
CA GLU A 184 7.14 1.95 -10.68
C GLU A 184 5.81 1.21 -10.62
N PHE A 185 5.55 0.53 -9.51
CA PHE A 185 4.33 -0.27 -9.36
C PHE A 185 3.09 0.60 -9.13
N PHE A 186 3.24 1.69 -8.35
CA PHE A 186 2.22 2.71 -8.14
C PHE A 186 2.84 4.11 -8.03
N PRO A 187 2.17 5.16 -8.53
CA PRO A 187 2.61 6.52 -8.35
C PRO A 187 2.44 6.99 -6.90
N LYS A 188 3.16 8.05 -6.52
CA LYS A 188 3.00 8.72 -5.22
C LYS A 188 1.61 9.38 -5.12
N SER A 189 1.02 9.39 -3.93
CA SER A 189 -0.24 10.08 -3.68
C SER A 189 -0.07 11.60 -3.72
N ASP A 190 -1.08 12.32 -4.20
CA ASP A 190 -1.19 13.78 -4.21
C ASP A 190 -1.78 14.35 -2.91
N ARG A 191 -2.08 13.48 -1.94
CA ARG A 191 -2.62 13.83 -0.63
C ARG A 191 -1.69 14.74 0.20
N PRO A 192 -2.20 15.79 0.87
CA PRO A 192 -1.40 16.67 1.72
C PRO A 192 -0.92 16.00 3.02
N GLU A 193 -1.51 14.86 3.39
CA GLU A 193 -1.16 14.12 4.60
C GLU A 193 0.20 13.41 4.48
N VAL A 194 0.93 13.38 5.61
CA VAL A 194 2.21 12.72 5.80
C VAL A 194 2.13 11.91 7.10
N MET A 195 2.65 10.69 7.07
CA MET A 195 2.78 9.84 8.24
C MET A 195 4.14 10.06 8.88
N LEU A 196 4.14 10.20 10.20
CA LEU A 196 5.36 10.24 11.01
C LEU A 196 5.34 9.06 11.97
N ASP A 197 6.24 8.10 11.75
CA ASP A 197 6.43 6.96 12.64
C ASP A 197 7.59 7.27 13.59
N LEU A 198 7.36 7.06 14.89
CA LEU A 198 8.37 7.19 15.94
C LEU A 198 8.51 5.84 16.63
N THR A 199 9.67 5.21 16.47
CA THR A 199 10.00 3.94 17.11
C THR A 199 11.14 4.13 18.10
N LEU A 200 10.85 3.97 19.39
CA LEU A 200 11.83 3.98 20.46
C LEU A 200 12.41 2.57 20.67
N PRO A 201 13.52 2.45 21.42
CA PRO A 201 14.02 1.14 21.87
C PRO A 201 12.92 0.36 22.57
N ARG A 202 12.88 -0.97 22.38
CA ARG A 202 11.77 -1.83 22.85
C ARG A 202 11.56 -1.89 24.36
N THR A 203 12.51 -1.34 25.13
CA THR A 203 12.44 -1.23 26.59
C THR A 203 11.83 0.09 27.07
N ALA A 204 11.52 1.01 26.15
CA ALA A 204 10.92 2.28 26.48
C ALA A 204 9.51 2.08 27.06
N SER A 205 9.23 2.82 28.13
CA SER A 205 7.88 2.89 28.69
C SER A 205 7.00 3.81 27.85
N ILE A 206 5.68 3.62 27.91
CA ILE A 206 4.71 4.51 27.25
C ILE A 206 4.91 5.99 27.63
N LYS A 207 5.31 6.27 28.87
CA LYS A 207 5.62 7.64 29.34
C LYS A 207 6.84 8.24 28.65
N SER A 208 7.83 7.41 28.31
CA SER A 208 9.00 7.84 27.55
C SER A 208 8.59 8.20 26.13
N THR A 209 7.75 7.36 25.50
CA THR A 209 7.21 7.61 24.17
C THR A 209 6.38 8.89 24.13
N ASP A 210 5.52 9.11 25.12
CA ASP A 210 4.73 10.33 25.29
C ASP A 210 5.62 11.59 25.41
N ALA A 211 6.69 11.52 26.21
CA ALA A 211 7.65 12.62 26.31
C ALA A 211 8.41 12.91 25.01
N VAL A 212 8.66 11.89 24.17
CA VAL A 212 9.19 12.10 22.81
C VAL A 212 8.15 12.80 21.94
N VAL A 213 6.90 12.35 21.98
CA VAL A 213 5.79 12.94 21.23
C VAL A 213 5.65 14.43 21.57
N GLU A 214 5.63 14.81 22.85
CA GLU A 214 5.57 16.22 23.27
C GLU A 214 6.73 17.08 22.70
N ARG A 215 7.93 16.51 22.57
CA ARG A 215 9.08 17.19 21.95
C ARG A 215 8.87 17.38 20.44
N VAL A 216 8.36 16.36 19.77
CA VAL A 216 8.05 16.41 18.33
C VAL A 216 6.88 17.35 18.06
N GLU A 217 5.85 17.39 18.90
CA GLU A 217 4.73 18.32 18.75
C GLU A 217 5.18 19.78 18.73
N LYS A 218 6.18 20.15 19.55
CA LYS A 218 6.76 21.49 19.53
C LYS A 218 7.48 21.81 18.21
N LEU A 219 8.09 20.80 17.58
CA LEU A 219 8.70 20.90 16.26
C LEU A 219 7.61 21.16 15.19
N LEU A 220 6.55 20.34 15.20
CA LEU A 220 5.45 20.46 14.25
C LEU A 220 4.72 21.80 14.39
N ALA A 221 4.52 22.28 15.63
CA ALA A 221 3.90 23.57 15.92
C ALA A 221 4.71 24.78 15.42
N ALA A 222 6.03 24.63 15.26
CA ALA A 222 6.91 25.69 14.80
C ALA A 222 6.96 25.83 13.26
N ASP A 223 6.53 24.80 12.51
CA ASP A 223 6.56 24.81 11.05
C ASP A 223 5.29 25.47 10.47
N PRO A 224 5.41 26.59 9.74
CA PRO A 224 4.26 27.31 9.19
C PRO A 224 3.57 26.58 8.04
N ASP A 225 4.16 25.55 7.44
CA ASP A 225 3.57 24.78 6.34
C ASP A 225 2.73 23.58 6.83
N ILE A 226 2.72 23.33 8.14
CA ILE A 226 1.87 22.35 8.81
C ILE A 226 0.56 23.04 9.22
N ASP A 227 -0.57 22.40 8.94
CA ASP A 227 -1.89 22.90 9.31
C ASP A 227 -2.36 22.30 10.65
N HIS A 228 -2.37 20.97 10.74
CA HIS A 228 -2.72 20.26 11.97
C HIS A 228 -2.08 18.87 11.99
N TRP A 229 -2.02 18.25 13.18
CA TRP A 229 -1.52 16.89 13.37
C TRP A 229 -2.32 16.17 14.45
N SER A 230 -2.23 14.85 14.47
CA SER A 230 -2.77 14.01 15.54
C SER A 230 -1.81 12.85 15.82
N PHE A 231 -1.47 12.66 17.09
CA PHE A 231 -0.61 11.57 17.55
C PHE A 231 -1.42 10.41 18.12
N TYR A 232 -0.97 9.20 17.81
CA TYR A 232 -1.41 7.95 18.37
C TYR A 232 -0.23 7.37 19.16
N VAL A 233 -0.29 7.50 20.49
CA VAL A 233 0.79 7.04 21.39
C VAL A 233 0.48 5.61 21.84
N GLY A 234 1.43 4.70 21.65
CA GLY A 234 1.27 3.29 22.02
C GLY A 234 0.54 2.44 20.98
N GLN A 235 0.14 3.00 19.85
CA GLN A 235 -0.58 2.31 18.78
C GLN A 235 -0.47 3.04 17.44
N GLY A 236 -0.79 2.35 16.34
CA GLY A 236 -0.91 2.99 15.03
C GLY A 236 -2.15 3.86 14.89
N ALA A 237 -2.14 4.73 13.90
CA ALA A 237 -3.30 5.51 13.49
C ALA A 237 -4.46 4.59 13.07
N VAL A 238 -5.68 5.01 13.41
CA VAL A 238 -6.88 4.28 12.99
C VAL A 238 -6.96 4.29 11.46
N ARG A 239 -7.24 3.13 10.85
CA ARG A 239 -7.31 2.99 9.40
C ARG A 239 -8.39 3.89 8.80
N PHE A 240 -7.96 4.95 8.11
CA PHE A 240 -8.84 5.92 7.45
C PHE A 240 -8.73 5.89 5.91
N TYR A 241 -7.73 5.20 5.35
CA TYR A 241 -7.59 4.96 3.91
C TYR A 241 -7.12 3.52 3.67
N LEU A 242 -7.50 2.96 2.52
CA LEU A 242 -7.33 1.53 2.22
C LEU A 242 -5.87 1.07 2.29
N PRO A 243 -4.87 1.79 1.77
CA PRO A 243 -3.46 1.41 1.89
C PRO A 243 -2.84 1.48 3.29
N LEU A 244 -3.47 2.05 4.33
CA LEU A 244 -2.79 2.19 5.61
C LEU A 244 -2.49 0.83 6.25
N ASP A 245 -1.22 0.60 6.60
CA ASP A 245 -0.78 -0.57 7.37
C ASP A 245 -1.02 -0.33 8.86
N ALA A 246 -1.95 -1.09 9.45
CA ALA A 246 -2.32 -0.93 10.84
C ALA A 246 -1.26 -1.55 11.76
N GLN A 247 -0.60 -0.71 12.55
CA GLN A 247 0.42 -1.14 13.50
C GLN A 247 -0.20 -1.72 14.78
N LEU A 248 0.48 -2.71 15.36
CA LEU A 248 0.09 -3.28 16.66
C LEU A 248 0.34 -2.27 17.78
N ALA A 249 -0.46 -2.37 18.84
CA ALA A 249 -0.25 -1.60 20.06
C ALA A 249 1.08 -2.01 20.74
N ASN A 250 1.95 -1.03 20.97
CA ASN A 250 3.28 -1.21 21.55
C ASN A 250 3.70 0.06 22.30
N ASP A 251 4.18 -0.08 23.54
CA ASP A 251 4.57 1.04 24.40
C ASP A 251 5.68 1.92 23.81
N PHE A 252 6.55 1.35 22.98
CA PHE A 252 7.71 2.01 22.37
C PHE A 252 7.41 2.65 21.00
N PHE A 253 6.15 2.65 20.56
CA PHE A 253 5.77 3.13 19.23
C PHE A 253 4.75 4.27 19.33
N ALA A 254 4.92 5.29 18.51
CA ALA A 254 3.91 6.31 18.26
C ALA A 254 3.84 6.64 16.76
N GLN A 255 2.65 6.98 16.30
CA GLN A 255 2.42 7.35 14.91
C GLN A 255 1.62 8.65 14.86
N ALA A 256 2.05 9.59 14.01
CA ALA A 256 1.33 10.82 13.75
C ALA A 256 0.79 10.86 12.32
N VAL A 257 -0.41 11.42 12.18
CA VAL A 257 -0.93 11.90 10.91
C VAL A 257 -0.74 13.41 10.89
N VAL A 258 0.16 13.89 10.04
CA VAL A 258 0.48 15.32 9.88
C VAL A 258 -0.14 15.81 8.58
N VAL A 259 -0.95 16.87 8.65
CA VAL A 259 -1.59 17.47 7.49
C VAL A 259 -0.87 18.77 7.13
N THR A 260 -0.30 18.81 5.94
CA THR A 260 0.37 19.99 5.40
C THR A 260 -0.64 20.94 4.73
N LYS A 261 -0.27 22.21 4.56
CA LYS A 261 -1.10 23.21 3.85
C LYS A 261 -1.32 22.94 2.36
N GLY A 262 -0.70 21.89 1.82
CA GLY A 262 -0.96 21.42 0.47
C GLY A 262 0.15 20.54 -0.10
N HIS A 263 -0.16 19.87 -1.21
CA HIS A 263 0.78 18.98 -1.90
C HIS A 263 2.11 19.66 -2.30
N ALA A 264 2.06 20.93 -2.68
CA ALA A 264 3.22 21.67 -3.17
C ALA A 264 4.32 21.87 -2.11
N VAL A 265 3.94 22.05 -0.84
CA VAL A 265 4.89 22.25 0.26
C VAL A 265 5.26 20.94 0.96
N ARG A 266 4.48 19.88 0.75
CA ARG A 266 4.64 18.58 1.42
C ARG A 266 6.05 18.02 1.33
N GLN A 267 6.68 18.03 0.15
CA GLN A 267 8.03 17.48 0.00
C GLN A 267 9.05 18.29 0.81
N ALA A 268 8.94 19.63 0.81
CA ALA A 268 9.82 20.48 1.60
C ALA A 268 9.62 20.26 3.12
N VAL A 269 8.38 20.03 3.56
CA VAL A 269 8.08 19.66 4.95
C VAL A 269 8.72 18.31 5.30
N ILE A 270 8.59 17.30 4.43
CA ILE A 270 9.23 15.99 4.64
C ILE A 270 10.74 16.16 4.80
N ASP A 271 11.39 16.86 3.88
CA ASP A 271 12.85 17.06 3.89
C ASP A 271 13.32 17.82 5.16
N ARG A 272 12.53 18.79 5.64
CA ARG A 272 12.79 19.51 6.90
C ARG A 272 12.65 18.59 8.12
N LEU A 273 11.53 17.88 8.21
CA LEU A 273 11.26 16.96 9.32
C LEU A 273 12.31 15.86 9.39
N GLU A 274 12.68 15.24 8.26
CA GLU A 274 13.76 14.24 8.23
C GLU A 274 15.08 14.81 8.78
N LYS A 275 15.42 16.05 8.41
CA LYS A 275 16.65 16.70 8.87
C LYS A 275 16.62 17.04 10.37
N GLU A 276 15.51 17.58 10.86
CA GLU A 276 15.34 17.96 12.26
C GLU A 276 15.27 16.73 13.17
N LEU A 277 14.55 15.70 12.74
CA LEU A 277 14.46 14.42 13.45
C LEU A 277 15.83 13.72 13.50
N ALA A 278 16.61 13.77 12.42
CA ALA A 278 17.95 13.19 12.38
C ALA A 278 18.99 13.93 13.23
N THR A 279 18.74 15.17 13.67
CA THR A 279 19.70 15.97 14.45
C THR A 279 19.29 16.21 15.89
N GLY A 280 18.00 16.04 16.22
CA GLY A 280 17.46 16.28 17.56
C GLY A 280 17.01 15.03 18.33
N PHE A 281 16.93 13.86 17.68
CA PHE A 281 16.30 12.65 18.21
C PHE A 281 17.14 11.38 17.98
N ASP A 282 18.39 11.39 18.46
CA ASP A 282 19.32 10.26 18.33
C ASP A 282 18.82 8.95 18.99
N ASP A 283 17.89 9.06 19.94
CA ASP A 283 17.31 7.96 20.69
C ASP A 283 16.03 7.37 20.06
N VAL A 284 15.61 7.90 18.90
CA VAL A 284 14.35 7.53 18.25
C VAL A 284 14.58 7.27 16.77
N MET A 285 14.12 6.11 16.32
CA MET A 285 14.02 5.85 14.89
C MET A 285 12.76 6.54 14.37
N ALA A 286 12.94 7.72 13.78
CA ALA A 286 11.88 8.48 13.17
C ALA A 286 11.83 8.23 11.65
N ARG A 287 10.64 8.08 11.10
CA ARG A 287 10.43 7.90 9.67
C ARG A 287 9.27 8.77 9.18
N VAL A 288 9.54 9.61 8.20
CA VAL A 288 8.54 10.49 7.58
C VAL A 288 8.18 9.89 6.23
N THR A 289 6.90 9.57 6.01
CA THR A 289 6.47 8.96 4.75
C THR A 289 5.21 9.63 4.19
N PRO A 290 5.17 9.96 2.89
CA PRO A 290 3.93 10.37 2.26
C PRO A 290 2.97 9.17 2.16
N LEU A 291 1.67 9.43 2.08
CA LEU A 291 0.71 8.36 1.82
C LEU A 291 0.98 7.71 0.45
N GLU A 292 0.97 6.39 0.42
CA GLU A 292 1.13 5.61 -0.80
C GLU A 292 -0.22 5.41 -1.51
N LEU A 293 -0.17 5.20 -2.83
CA LEU A 293 -1.31 4.73 -3.62
C LEU A 293 -1.12 3.23 -3.89
N GLY A 294 -2.19 2.44 -3.81
CA GLY A 294 -2.12 0.99 -4.03
C GLY A 294 -1.90 0.17 -2.74
N PRO A 295 -1.54 -1.13 -2.84
CA PRO A 295 -1.34 -1.97 -1.67
C PRO A 295 -0.17 -1.48 -0.79
N PRO A 296 -0.28 -1.55 0.55
CA PRO A 296 0.82 -1.15 1.43
C PRO A 296 2.05 -2.01 1.19
N VAL A 297 3.19 -1.37 0.92
CA VAL A 297 4.50 -2.04 0.92
C VAL A 297 5.26 -1.77 2.21
N GLY A 298 4.96 -0.67 2.89
CA GLY A 298 5.55 -0.26 4.16
C GLY A 298 6.98 0.26 3.97
N TRP A 299 7.97 -0.62 4.00
CA TRP A 299 9.37 -0.26 3.72
C TRP A 299 9.70 -0.69 2.30
N PRO A 300 10.30 0.17 1.46
CA PRO A 300 10.63 -0.16 0.06
C PRO A 300 11.55 -1.37 -0.07
N LEU A 301 12.53 -1.50 0.84
CA LEU A 301 13.37 -2.68 0.95
C LEU A 301 12.96 -3.48 2.18
N LYS A 302 12.55 -4.74 1.99
CA LYS A 302 12.19 -5.70 3.05
C LYS A 302 12.71 -7.08 2.68
N PHE A 303 13.57 -7.62 3.53
CA PHE A 303 14.13 -8.96 3.38
C PHE A 303 13.92 -9.73 4.66
N ARG A 304 13.59 -11.01 4.56
CA ARG A 304 13.31 -11.85 5.73
C ARG A 304 14.39 -12.88 5.93
N VAL A 305 15.06 -12.82 7.07
CA VAL A 305 16.02 -13.81 7.52
C VAL A 305 15.29 -14.78 8.45
N SER A 306 15.15 -16.04 8.05
CA SER A 306 14.43 -17.05 8.81
C SER A 306 15.35 -18.20 9.24
N GLY A 307 15.08 -18.76 10.43
CA GLY A 307 15.85 -19.87 10.96
C GLY A 307 15.28 -20.43 12.26
N PRO A 308 15.65 -21.67 12.64
CA PRO A 308 15.07 -22.36 13.80
C PRO A 308 15.50 -21.79 15.16
N ASP A 309 16.70 -21.20 15.24
CA ASP A 309 17.25 -20.62 16.46
C ASP A 309 17.13 -19.09 16.43
N PRO A 310 16.36 -18.46 17.33
CA PRO A 310 16.17 -17.01 17.36
C PRO A 310 17.48 -16.21 17.46
N ASP A 311 18.44 -16.66 18.27
CA ASP A 311 19.68 -15.91 18.49
C ASP A 311 20.59 -15.94 17.27
N LYS A 312 20.65 -17.10 16.61
CA LYS A 312 21.39 -17.26 15.36
C LYS A 312 20.71 -16.56 14.18
N THR A 313 19.38 -16.60 14.11
CA THR A 313 18.63 -15.83 13.10
C THR A 313 18.88 -14.33 13.26
N ARG A 314 18.92 -13.84 14.50
CA ARG A 314 19.24 -12.44 14.81
C ARG A 314 20.66 -12.05 14.38
N SER A 315 21.67 -12.87 14.69
CA SER A 315 23.05 -12.56 14.30
C SER A 315 23.22 -12.58 12.78
N LEU A 316 22.58 -13.51 12.08
CA LEU A 316 22.55 -13.55 10.62
C LEU A 316 21.83 -12.34 10.02
N ALA A 317 20.75 -11.85 10.65
CA ALA A 317 20.06 -10.64 10.22
C ALA A 317 20.96 -9.39 10.34
N GLN A 318 21.75 -9.29 11.41
CA GLN A 318 22.72 -8.21 11.57
C GLN A 318 23.85 -8.27 10.53
N GLN A 319 24.32 -9.48 10.18
CA GLN A 319 25.28 -9.65 9.09
C GLN A 319 24.67 -9.30 7.73
N PHE A 320 23.43 -9.72 7.48
CA PHE A 320 22.71 -9.38 6.25
C PHE A 320 22.48 -7.87 6.12
N ALA A 321 22.21 -7.16 7.22
CA ALA A 321 22.10 -5.70 7.22
C ALA A 321 23.40 -5.01 6.77
N GLN A 322 24.58 -5.59 7.06
CA GLN A 322 25.85 -5.07 6.55
C GLN A 322 25.98 -5.24 5.02
N VAL A 323 25.44 -6.33 4.48
CA VAL A 323 25.37 -6.54 3.02
C VAL A 323 24.46 -5.50 2.37
N LEU A 324 23.30 -5.22 2.96
CA LEU A 324 22.42 -4.15 2.47
C LEU A 324 23.09 -2.77 2.56
N GLY A 325 23.80 -2.49 3.66
CA GLY A 325 24.52 -1.25 3.88
C GLY A 325 25.76 -1.04 3.00
N SER A 326 26.10 -2.01 2.13
CA SER A 326 27.20 -1.87 1.18
C SER A 326 26.87 -0.97 -0.03
N ASP A 327 25.59 -0.78 -0.34
CA ASP A 327 25.13 0.16 -1.38
C ASP A 327 24.77 1.51 -0.74
N ALA A 328 25.39 2.58 -1.23
CA ALA A 328 25.19 3.94 -0.72
C ALA A 328 23.75 4.47 -0.91
N ALA A 329 22.94 3.82 -1.76
CA ALA A 329 21.54 4.16 -1.95
C ALA A 329 20.63 3.60 -0.84
N VAL A 330 21.10 2.72 0.04
CA VAL A 330 20.31 2.18 1.15
C VAL A 330 20.42 3.11 2.36
N ARG A 331 19.27 3.47 2.96
CA ARG A 331 19.16 4.36 4.11
C ARG A 331 18.33 3.72 5.23
N ASN A 332 18.54 4.19 6.47
CA ASN A 332 17.69 3.87 7.62
C ASN A 332 17.47 2.35 7.84
N ILE A 333 18.53 1.55 7.74
CA ILE A 333 18.44 0.10 7.93
C ILE A 333 18.00 -0.19 9.37
N ASN A 334 16.92 -0.95 9.50
CA ASN A 334 16.33 -1.32 10.77
C ASN A 334 15.79 -2.75 10.75
N TYR A 335 15.32 -3.20 11.92
CA TYR A 335 14.87 -4.56 12.15
C TYR A 335 13.48 -4.55 12.76
N ASP A 336 12.62 -5.48 12.33
CA ASP A 336 11.32 -5.67 12.99
C ASP A 336 11.47 -6.12 14.45
N TRP A 337 12.41 -7.00 14.79
CA TRP A 337 12.80 -7.34 16.16
C TRP A 337 14.28 -7.78 16.21
N ASN A 338 15.04 -7.25 17.17
CA ASN A 338 16.48 -7.52 17.29
C ASN A 338 16.97 -7.23 18.72
N GLU A 339 16.44 -6.18 19.33
CA GLU A 339 16.83 -5.72 20.66
C GLU A 339 16.30 -6.65 21.77
N PRO A 340 17.19 -7.20 22.61
CA PRO A 340 16.75 -7.93 23.78
C PRO A 340 16.31 -6.95 24.88
N ALA A 341 15.26 -7.32 25.61
CA ALA A 341 14.77 -6.56 26.75
C ALA A 341 15.37 -7.09 28.05
N LYS A 342 15.63 -6.20 29.00
CA LYS A 342 16.02 -6.59 30.36
C LYS A 342 14.81 -7.18 31.07
N VAL A 343 14.95 -8.40 31.56
CA VAL A 343 13.94 -9.10 32.35
C VAL A 343 14.52 -9.49 33.70
N ILE A 344 13.65 -9.54 34.71
CA ILE A 344 14.00 -10.07 36.03
C ILE A 344 13.54 -11.52 36.04
N LYS A 345 14.50 -12.44 36.00
CA LYS A 345 14.19 -13.87 36.09
C LYS A 345 14.11 -14.29 37.55
N VAL A 346 13.00 -14.96 37.89
CA VAL A 346 12.76 -15.56 39.21
C VAL A 346 13.07 -17.05 39.09
N ASP A 347 14.28 -17.45 39.48
CA ASP A 347 14.70 -18.84 39.49
C ASP A 347 14.31 -19.48 40.83
N VAL A 348 13.21 -20.23 40.85
CA VAL A 348 12.64 -20.84 42.07
C VAL A 348 13.42 -22.10 42.46
N ASP A 349 13.91 -22.15 43.69
CA ASP A 349 14.45 -23.36 44.30
C ASP A 349 13.28 -24.24 44.77
N GLN A 350 12.90 -25.20 43.93
CA GLN A 350 11.74 -26.07 44.17
C GLN A 350 11.92 -26.99 45.37
N ASP A 351 13.16 -27.32 45.74
CA ASP A 351 13.42 -28.20 46.88
C ASP A 351 13.24 -27.42 48.18
N ARG A 352 13.77 -26.19 48.23
CA ARG A 352 13.62 -25.29 49.37
C ARG A 352 12.20 -24.77 49.53
N ALA A 353 11.53 -24.43 48.43
CA ALA A 353 10.12 -24.04 48.44
C ALA A 353 9.23 -25.18 49.00
N ARG A 354 9.44 -26.43 48.56
CA ARG A 354 8.70 -27.60 49.08
C ARG A 354 9.00 -27.88 50.55
N ALA A 355 10.25 -27.80 50.98
CA ALA A 355 10.63 -27.99 52.38
C ALA A 355 9.96 -26.96 53.32
N LEU A 356 9.70 -25.76 52.82
CA LEU A 356 9.00 -24.69 53.52
C LEU A 356 7.48 -24.72 53.30
N GLY A 357 6.97 -25.69 52.54
CA GLY A 357 5.54 -25.86 52.28
C GLY A 357 4.94 -24.72 51.45
N ILE A 358 5.72 -24.18 50.49
CA ILE A 358 5.33 -23.14 49.53
C ILE A 358 5.25 -23.78 48.13
N SER A 359 4.15 -23.55 47.41
CA SER A 359 3.99 -24.03 46.03
C SER A 359 4.40 -22.95 45.01
N SER A 360 4.79 -23.39 43.80
CA SER A 360 5.08 -22.46 42.70
C SER A 360 3.87 -21.62 42.29
N GLN A 361 2.67 -22.18 42.39
CA GLN A 361 1.43 -21.43 42.13
C GLN A 361 1.25 -20.29 43.14
N GLN A 362 1.39 -20.59 44.43
CA GLN A 362 1.25 -19.61 45.49
C GLN A 362 2.30 -18.50 45.40
N LEU A 363 3.53 -18.87 45.01
CA LEU A 363 4.60 -17.92 44.72
C LEU A 363 4.23 -16.97 43.58
N SER A 364 3.76 -17.53 42.46
CA SER A 364 3.34 -16.77 41.28
C SER A 364 2.17 -15.83 41.59
N GLU A 365 1.15 -16.31 42.29
CA GLU A 365 -0.01 -15.52 42.72
C GLU A 365 0.40 -14.36 43.64
N THR A 366 1.31 -14.60 44.59
CA THR A 366 1.81 -13.57 45.51
C THR A 366 2.62 -12.51 44.77
N ILE A 367 3.53 -12.91 43.88
CA ILE A 367 4.31 -11.98 43.05
C ILE A 367 3.38 -11.16 42.15
N ASN A 368 2.39 -11.82 41.52
CA ASN A 368 1.43 -11.16 40.64
C ASN A 368 0.56 -10.15 41.39
N ALA A 369 0.06 -10.50 42.58
CA ALA A 369 -0.73 -9.59 43.41
C ALA A 369 0.04 -8.33 43.83
N VAL A 370 1.37 -8.42 43.99
CA VAL A 370 2.22 -7.28 44.34
C VAL A 370 2.54 -6.43 43.11
N LEU A 371 2.91 -7.05 41.99
CA LEU A 371 3.39 -6.36 40.79
C LEU A 371 2.27 -5.86 39.88
N SER A 372 1.51 -6.78 39.28
CA SER A 372 0.45 -6.46 38.30
C SER A 372 -0.88 -6.17 38.99
N GLY A 373 -1.06 -6.72 40.19
CA GLY A 373 -2.32 -6.74 40.91
C GLY A 373 -3.16 -7.97 40.57
N SER A 374 -4.07 -8.30 41.48
CA SER A 374 -5.08 -9.34 41.30
C SER A 374 -6.45 -8.71 41.16
N LYS A 375 -7.19 -9.08 40.11
CA LYS A 375 -8.57 -8.67 39.91
C LYS A 375 -9.46 -9.38 40.93
N ILE A 376 -10.06 -8.61 41.83
CA ILE A 376 -10.90 -9.14 42.92
C ILE A 376 -12.35 -9.29 42.45
N THR A 377 -12.88 -8.24 41.83
CA THR A 377 -14.25 -8.21 41.31
C THR A 377 -14.38 -7.12 40.24
N GLN A 378 -15.56 -6.99 39.65
CA GLN A 378 -15.91 -5.88 38.79
C GLN A 378 -17.02 -5.08 39.45
N MET A 379 -16.87 -3.77 39.46
CA MET A 379 -17.92 -2.84 39.83
C MET A 379 -18.65 -2.42 38.56
N ARG A 380 -19.98 -2.54 38.56
CA ARG A 380 -20.78 -1.94 37.50
C ARG A 380 -20.98 -0.46 37.80
N ASP A 381 -20.49 0.38 36.90
CA ASP A 381 -20.72 1.82 36.89
C ASP A 381 -21.53 2.16 35.65
N ASP A 382 -22.85 2.28 35.82
CA ASP A 382 -23.84 2.42 34.77
C ASP A 382 -23.78 1.31 33.69
N THR A 383 -23.25 1.63 32.51
CA THR A 383 -23.03 0.68 31.40
C THR A 383 -21.62 0.10 31.36
N TYR A 384 -20.70 0.59 32.21
CA TYR A 384 -19.31 0.14 32.28
C TYR A 384 -19.12 -0.91 33.38
N LEU A 385 -18.19 -1.82 33.15
CA LEU A 385 -17.65 -2.71 34.18
C LEU A 385 -16.22 -2.27 34.49
N VAL A 386 -15.99 -1.79 35.70
CA VAL A 386 -14.71 -1.31 36.19
C VAL A 386 -14.06 -2.40 37.04
N ASP A 387 -12.86 -2.81 36.68
CA ASP A 387 -12.12 -3.84 37.43
C ASP A 387 -11.62 -3.29 38.76
N ILE A 388 -12.01 -3.92 39.87
CA ILE A 388 -11.41 -3.65 41.18
C ILE A 388 -10.18 -4.54 41.31
N VAL A 389 -9.00 -3.92 41.27
CA VAL A 389 -7.70 -4.60 41.35
C VAL A 389 -7.05 -4.31 42.70
N ALA A 390 -6.74 -5.38 43.45
CA ALA A 390 -5.90 -5.29 44.64
C ALA A 390 -4.43 -5.38 44.21
N ARG A 391 -3.63 -4.37 44.56
CA ARG A 391 -2.21 -4.30 44.22
C ARG A 391 -1.44 -3.61 45.34
N ALA A 392 -0.17 -3.98 45.52
CA ALA A 392 0.72 -3.29 46.44
C ALA A 392 0.91 -1.81 46.07
N VAL A 393 1.23 -0.98 47.06
CA VAL A 393 1.51 0.45 46.85
C VAL A 393 2.79 0.64 46.03
N GLU A 394 2.91 1.75 45.33
CA GLU A 394 4.02 1.99 44.39
C GLU A 394 5.41 1.84 45.05
N SER A 395 5.58 2.32 46.27
CA SER A 395 6.83 2.20 47.03
C SER A 395 7.28 0.77 47.29
N GLU A 396 6.35 -0.20 47.34
CA GLU A 396 6.63 -1.61 47.60
C GLU A 396 6.97 -2.39 46.32
N ARG A 397 6.66 -1.83 45.14
CA ARG A 397 6.88 -2.47 43.82
C ARG A 397 7.83 -1.72 42.90
N ALA A 398 8.37 -0.57 43.33
CA ALA A 398 9.25 0.27 42.53
C ALA A 398 10.69 -0.25 42.43
N SER A 399 11.12 -1.15 43.32
CA SER A 399 12.48 -1.66 43.37
C SER A 399 12.52 -3.19 43.37
N ILE A 400 13.61 -3.75 42.87
CA ILE A 400 13.87 -5.20 42.94
C ILE A 400 14.30 -5.61 44.34
N ASP A 401 14.90 -4.70 45.11
CA ASP A 401 15.27 -4.98 46.50
C ASP A 401 14.05 -5.16 47.39
N THR A 402 12.94 -4.46 47.10
CA THR A 402 11.67 -4.70 47.81
C THR A 402 11.06 -6.05 47.43
N LEU A 403 11.27 -6.52 46.18
CA LEU A 403 10.89 -7.87 45.78
C LEU A 403 11.71 -8.95 46.51
N ARG A 404 13.00 -8.74 46.76
CA ARG A 404 13.83 -9.70 47.53
C ARG A 404 13.29 -9.91 48.94
N GLY A 405 12.89 -8.83 49.59
CA GLY A 405 12.26 -8.83 50.92
C GLY A 405 10.78 -9.23 50.93
N LEU A 406 10.18 -9.50 49.77
CA LEU A 406 8.76 -9.84 49.68
C LEU A 406 8.48 -11.10 50.49
N THR A 407 7.57 -10.99 51.44
CA THR A 407 7.26 -12.07 52.36
C THR A 407 6.11 -12.91 51.85
N ILE A 408 6.36 -14.22 51.69
CA ILE A 408 5.37 -15.20 51.25
C ILE A 408 4.86 -15.96 52.47
N SER A 409 3.55 -16.10 52.56
CA SER A 409 2.89 -16.89 53.61
C SER A 409 2.95 -18.37 53.26
N ALA A 410 3.77 -19.13 53.98
CA ALA A 410 3.85 -20.59 53.87
C ALA A 410 2.67 -21.29 54.55
N SER A 411 2.48 -22.57 54.24
CA SER A 411 1.56 -23.43 54.98
C SER A 411 1.91 -23.44 56.48
N GLY A 412 0.90 -23.25 57.33
CA GLY A 412 1.07 -23.12 58.79
C GLY A 412 1.40 -21.70 59.29
N GLY A 413 1.21 -20.66 58.47
CA GLY A 413 1.30 -19.25 58.89
C GLY A 413 2.73 -18.71 59.02
N ARG A 414 3.74 -19.51 58.62
CA ARG A 414 5.14 -19.07 58.56
C ARG A 414 5.32 -18.04 57.45
N ARG A 415 6.16 -17.04 57.69
CA ARG A 415 6.46 -15.97 56.74
C ARG A 415 7.90 -16.11 56.25
N VAL A 416 8.06 -16.30 54.94
CA VAL A 416 9.35 -16.60 54.32
C VAL A 416 9.67 -15.52 53.27
N PRO A 417 10.82 -14.83 53.34
CA PRO A 417 11.25 -13.91 52.30
C PRO A 417 11.48 -14.62 50.96
N LEU A 418 11.16 -13.95 49.85
CA LEU A 418 11.30 -14.48 48.48
C LEU A 418 12.73 -14.95 48.20
N GLU A 419 13.74 -14.23 48.66
CA GLU A 419 15.15 -14.57 48.49
C GLU A 419 15.55 -15.95 49.07
N GLN A 420 14.78 -16.49 50.03
CA GLN A 420 15.06 -17.80 50.61
C GLN A 420 14.56 -18.95 49.74
N VAL A 421 13.66 -18.69 48.80
CA VAL A 421 13.03 -19.72 47.94
C VAL A 421 13.21 -19.46 46.45
N ALA A 422 13.70 -18.28 46.06
CA ALA A 422 13.98 -17.94 44.68
C ALA A 422 15.18 -17.01 44.56
N LYS A 423 15.97 -17.20 43.50
CA LYS A 423 17.05 -16.31 43.11
C LYS A 423 16.55 -15.35 42.03
N LEU A 424 16.68 -14.05 42.31
CA LEU A 424 16.37 -13.00 41.34
C LEU A 424 17.64 -12.65 40.55
N SER A 425 17.61 -12.79 39.23
CA SER A 425 18.71 -12.43 38.35
C SER A 425 18.26 -11.55 37.19
N TYR A 426 19.10 -10.60 36.78
CA TYR A 426 18.86 -9.85 35.55
C TYR A 426 19.29 -10.71 34.37
N GLN A 427 18.38 -10.90 33.43
CA GLN A 427 18.65 -11.55 32.16
C GLN A 427 18.15 -10.68 31.03
N THR A 428 18.51 -11.05 29.82
CA THR A 428 18.05 -10.39 28.61
C THR A 428 17.32 -11.40 27.76
N GLU A 429 16.07 -11.12 27.41
CA GLU A 429 15.25 -11.99 26.57
C GLU A 429 14.64 -11.17 25.43
N PRO A 430 14.44 -11.75 24.23
CA PRO A 430 13.72 -11.06 23.16
C PRO A 430 12.26 -10.81 23.58
N PRO A 431 11.80 -9.55 23.69
CA PRO A 431 10.44 -9.26 24.14
C PRO A 431 9.39 -9.62 23.07
N LEU A 432 9.82 -9.70 21.81
CA LEU A 432 8.99 -10.03 20.66
C LEU A 432 9.77 -10.94 19.72
N ILE A 433 9.13 -12.01 19.25
CA ILE A 433 9.66 -12.90 18.22
C ILE A 433 8.59 -13.06 17.15
N TRP A 434 8.87 -12.57 15.95
CA TRP A 434 8.01 -12.84 14.80
C TRP A 434 8.28 -14.25 14.28
N ARG A 435 7.19 -15.00 14.04
CA ARG A 435 7.27 -16.34 13.48
C ARG A 435 6.51 -16.40 12.16
N ARG A 436 7.18 -16.83 11.09
CA ARG A 436 6.60 -17.04 9.76
C ARG A 436 6.80 -18.50 9.37
N GLY A 437 5.73 -19.18 8.96
CA GLY A 437 5.81 -20.63 8.70
C GLY A 437 6.29 -21.43 9.92
N ARG A 438 5.99 -20.95 11.13
CA ARG A 438 6.44 -21.51 12.43
C ARG A 438 7.95 -21.39 12.71
N LEU A 439 8.71 -20.67 11.89
CA LEU A 439 10.12 -20.37 12.12
C LEU A 439 10.28 -18.93 12.64
N PRO A 440 11.16 -18.67 13.62
CA PRO A 440 11.64 -17.33 13.92
C PRO A 440 12.16 -16.63 12.65
N THR A 441 11.68 -15.43 12.41
CA THR A 441 12.02 -14.65 11.21
C THR A 441 12.25 -13.20 11.60
N VAL A 442 13.44 -12.67 11.32
CA VAL A 442 13.76 -11.24 11.44
C VAL A 442 13.62 -10.58 10.07
N THR A 443 12.84 -9.53 9.99
CA THR A 443 12.70 -8.69 8.79
C THR A 443 13.74 -7.57 8.88
N VAL A 444 14.72 -7.59 7.98
CA VAL A 444 15.66 -6.49 7.78
C VAL A 444 15.07 -5.58 6.71
N GLN A 445 14.88 -4.31 7.05
CA GLN A 445 14.19 -3.37 6.18
C GLN A 445 14.88 -2.01 6.17
N GLY A 446 14.61 -1.22 5.13
CA GLY A 446 15.25 0.08 4.95
C GLY A 446 14.59 0.92 3.87
N ASP A 447 14.96 2.20 3.86
CA ASP A 447 14.57 3.15 2.84
C ASP A 447 15.63 3.22 1.73
N VAL A 448 15.22 3.84 0.62
CA VAL A 448 16.06 4.06 -0.55
C VAL A 448 16.32 5.56 -0.67
N ALA A 449 17.51 5.94 -1.13
CA ALA A 449 17.89 7.33 -1.34
C ALA A 449 16.91 8.04 -2.30
N PRO A 450 16.68 9.36 -2.12
CA PRO A 450 15.80 10.12 -3.01
C PRO A 450 16.21 9.98 -4.47
N GLY A 451 15.25 9.63 -5.34
CA GLY A 451 15.46 9.45 -6.78
C GLY A 451 15.87 8.05 -7.22
N GLU A 452 16.14 7.13 -6.27
CA GLU A 452 16.42 5.72 -6.56
C GLU A 452 15.15 4.86 -6.40
N ASN A 453 15.11 3.72 -7.10
CA ASN A 453 13.99 2.79 -7.06
C ASN A 453 14.39 1.51 -6.31
N ALA A 454 13.52 0.99 -5.44
CA ALA A 454 13.78 -0.25 -4.70
C ALA A 454 14.14 -1.43 -5.62
N THR A 455 13.53 -1.52 -6.80
CA THR A 455 13.83 -2.58 -7.78
C THR A 455 15.23 -2.43 -8.38
N SER A 456 15.71 -1.22 -8.65
CA SER A 456 17.06 -0.99 -9.15
C SER A 456 18.11 -1.29 -8.08
N VAL A 457 17.88 -0.86 -6.84
CA VAL A 457 18.77 -1.15 -5.70
C VAL A 457 18.86 -2.66 -5.45
N THR A 458 17.71 -3.35 -5.42
CA THR A 458 17.68 -4.81 -5.22
C THR A 458 18.44 -5.54 -6.33
N ARG A 459 18.33 -5.10 -7.58
CA ARG A 459 19.07 -5.67 -8.72
C ARG A 459 20.58 -5.42 -8.61
N ARG A 460 21.02 -4.25 -8.13
CA ARG A 460 22.46 -3.99 -7.87
C ARG A 460 23.02 -4.90 -6.79
N LEU A 461 22.23 -5.17 -5.75
CA LEU A 461 22.60 -6.02 -4.62
C LEU A 461 22.41 -7.52 -4.88
N GLU A 462 21.84 -7.93 -6.01
CA GLU A 462 21.45 -9.32 -6.30
C GLU A 462 22.61 -10.31 -6.13
N ASN A 463 23.80 -9.97 -6.66
CA ASN A 463 24.99 -10.81 -6.54
C ASN A 463 25.49 -10.92 -5.09
N ALA A 464 25.47 -9.82 -4.34
CA ALA A 464 25.90 -9.79 -2.94
C ALA A 464 24.93 -10.58 -2.04
N ILE A 465 23.62 -10.43 -2.30
CA ILE A 465 22.56 -11.19 -1.63
C ILE A 465 22.69 -12.69 -1.97
N ALA A 466 22.95 -13.04 -3.23
CA ALA A 466 23.13 -14.43 -3.64
C ALA A 466 24.36 -15.07 -2.99
N ALA A 467 25.49 -14.35 -2.90
CA ALA A 467 26.68 -14.79 -2.20
C ALA A 467 26.40 -15.05 -0.71
N PHE A 468 25.72 -14.12 -0.03
CA PHE A 468 25.32 -14.30 1.37
C PHE A 468 24.40 -15.51 1.55
N LYS A 469 23.41 -15.69 0.65
CA LYS A 469 22.50 -16.86 0.68
C LYS A 469 23.24 -18.18 0.55
N ALA A 470 24.33 -18.24 -0.22
CA ALA A 470 25.13 -19.44 -0.41
C ALA A 470 25.95 -19.82 0.84
N GLU A 471 26.32 -18.85 1.67
CA GLU A 471 27.07 -19.06 2.91
C GLU A 471 26.18 -19.41 4.12
N LEU A 472 24.86 -19.30 3.96
CA LEU A 472 23.93 -19.58 5.05
C LEU A 472 23.98 -21.06 5.48
N PRO A 473 23.95 -21.33 6.80
CA PRO A 473 23.83 -22.69 7.29
C PRO A 473 22.54 -23.36 6.80
N ALA A 474 22.56 -24.69 6.69
CA ALA A 474 21.36 -25.45 6.36
C ALA A 474 20.20 -25.09 7.32
N ARG A 475 18.98 -24.98 6.77
CA ARG A 475 17.74 -24.56 7.45
C ARG A 475 17.63 -23.06 7.79
N TYR A 476 18.55 -22.23 7.30
CA TYR A 476 18.40 -20.78 7.29
C TYR A 476 18.10 -20.31 5.87
N SER A 477 17.32 -19.24 5.75
CA SER A 477 16.97 -18.68 4.44
C SER A 477 16.83 -17.17 4.52
N VAL A 478 17.14 -16.51 3.40
CA VAL A 478 16.82 -15.11 3.16
C VAL A 478 15.87 -15.04 1.97
N GLU A 479 14.72 -14.42 2.14
CA GLU A 479 13.75 -14.13 1.07
C GLU A 479 13.57 -12.63 0.85
#